data_AF-A0A7S3N2P3-F1
#
_entry.id   AF-A0A7S3N2P3-F1
#
_cell.length_a   1.000
_cell.length_b   1.000
_cell.length_c   1.000
_cell.angle_alpha   90.00
_cell.angle_beta   90.00
_cell.angle_gamma   90.00
#
_symmetry.space_group_name_H-M   'P 1'
#
loop_
_entity.id
_entity.type
_entity.pdbx_description
1 polymer ?
#
loop_
_entity_poly.entity_id
_entity_poly.type
_entity_poly.pdbx_seq_one_letter_code
_entity_poly.pdbx_strand_id
1 'polypeptide(L)'
;LIFKKPKKMTTTQDRLKGAVLSTGAQEFAQKEKEFYDKLNFDGKTADGANFAQLQKKFQGAQTDEYENFLKAREDLIELGEKTHFSNGIKLTPKEQIASKKLNAIRESLFKQDDTVVTGPYYEKSEILKKSALYGLLDMMPKPVLHHIHLTAASNVEFLVKTLCYLDIVYFSEKDEMFKVTKKPEKVPEGYIKVNDLRKFWKSSTEFDKYLENTILLKAGVETQEHHEIWKYFQPKFMLTYELYNFDDCFERLLEFVCEALVQQNVMVIEWKHIFGMVINDDGPVSLKQEIDIFHRVSKKMQVRYPLFQ
;
A
#
# COMPACT_ATOMS: atom_id res chain seq x y z
N LEU A 1 11.93 29.83 15.47
CA LEU A 1 10.74 29.75 14.60
C LEU A 1 9.49 29.83 15.48
N ILE A 2 8.70 30.88 15.31
CA ILE A 2 7.58 31.24 16.18
C ILE A 2 6.42 30.27 15.96
N PHE A 3 6.03 29.52 17.00
CA PHE A 3 4.87 28.63 16.99
C PHE A 3 3.56 29.44 17.04
N LYS A 4 2.76 29.39 15.97
CA LYS A 4 1.35 29.83 16.01
C LYS A 4 0.47 28.69 16.54
N LYS A 5 -0.46 29.03 17.44
CA LYS A 5 -1.44 28.12 18.04
C LYS A 5 -2.28 27.36 16.99
N PRO A 6 -2.70 26.11 17.26
CA PRO A 6 -3.55 25.35 16.35
C PRO A 6 -4.97 25.94 16.31
N LYS A 7 -5.50 26.12 15.09
CA LYS A 7 -6.92 26.45 14.83
C LYS A 7 -7.78 25.24 15.22
N LYS A 8 -8.95 25.52 15.81
CA LYS A 8 -10.00 24.53 16.11
C LYS A 8 -10.35 23.71 14.87
N MET A 9 -10.42 22.38 15.03
CA MET A 9 -10.77 21.44 13.97
C MET A 9 -12.21 21.63 13.52
N THR A 10 -12.40 21.65 12.20
CA THR A 10 -13.69 21.59 11.54
C THR A 10 -14.06 20.15 11.19
N THR A 11 -15.35 19.92 10.91
CA THR A 11 -16.01 18.63 10.73
C THR A 11 -15.53 17.85 9.50
N THR A 12 -15.88 16.57 9.42
CA THR A 12 -15.53 15.60 8.36
C THR A 12 -15.73 16.12 6.93
N GLN A 13 -16.65 17.07 6.70
CA GLN A 13 -16.86 17.70 5.39
C GLN A 13 -15.69 18.57 4.90
N ASP A 14 -14.84 19.11 5.79
CA ASP A 14 -13.70 19.93 5.40
C ASP A 14 -12.49 19.10 4.93
N ARG A 15 -12.45 17.80 5.24
CA ARG A 15 -11.34 16.90 4.86
C ARG A 15 -11.35 16.53 3.37
N LEU A 16 -12.51 16.57 2.71
CA LEU A 16 -12.63 16.28 1.27
C LEU A 16 -12.12 17.42 0.36
N LYS A 17 -11.84 18.61 0.90
CA LYS A 17 -11.36 19.77 0.12
C LYS A 17 -9.90 19.65 -0.36
N GLY A 18 -9.15 18.66 0.14
CA GLY A 18 -7.73 18.49 -0.17
C GLY A 18 -7.43 17.54 -1.34
N ALA A 19 -8.40 16.74 -1.79
CA ALA A 19 -8.22 15.87 -2.95
C ALA A 19 -8.59 16.65 -4.22
N VAL A 20 -7.62 16.88 -5.09
CA VAL A 20 -7.88 17.45 -6.43
C VAL A 20 -8.51 16.34 -7.28
N LEU A 21 -9.82 16.15 -7.12
CA LEU A 21 -10.61 15.41 -8.09
C LEU A 21 -10.44 16.07 -9.48
N SER A 22 -10.48 15.29 -10.54
CA SER A 22 -10.55 15.86 -11.89
C SER A 22 -11.77 16.77 -11.99
N THR A 23 -11.71 17.78 -12.86
CA THR A 23 -12.82 18.74 -13.05
C THR A 23 -14.16 18.03 -13.30
N GLY A 24 -14.15 16.92 -14.05
CA GLY A 24 -15.33 16.08 -14.28
C GLY A 24 -15.82 15.33 -13.03
N ALA A 25 -14.91 14.79 -12.20
CA ALA A 25 -15.30 14.13 -10.95
C ALA A 25 -15.83 15.11 -9.90
N GLN A 26 -15.32 16.36 -9.89
CA GLN A 26 -15.87 17.45 -9.07
C GLN A 26 -17.29 17.82 -9.50
N GLU A 27 -17.51 17.95 -10.82
CA GLU A 27 -18.83 18.24 -11.38
C GLU A 27 -19.85 17.14 -11.06
N PHE A 28 -19.45 15.87 -11.23
CA PHE A 28 -20.28 14.73 -10.84
C PHE A 28 -20.66 14.77 -9.36
N ALA A 29 -19.67 14.90 -8.46
CA ALA A 29 -19.90 14.93 -7.02
C ALA A 29 -20.80 16.10 -6.59
N GLN A 30 -20.67 17.26 -7.24
CA GLN A 30 -21.53 18.41 -7.00
C GLN A 30 -22.98 18.13 -7.45
N LYS A 31 -23.19 17.63 -8.66
CA LYS A 31 -24.52 17.31 -9.19
C LYS A 31 -25.19 16.19 -8.40
N GLU A 32 -24.43 15.19 -7.98
CA GLU A 32 -24.89 14.11 -7.11
C GLU A 32 -25.35 14.66 -5.75
N LYS A 33 -24.56 15.54 -5.14
CA LYS A 33 -24.94 16.22 -3.89
C LYS A 33 -26.22 17.04 -4.06
N GLU A 34 -26.30 17.88 -5.10
CA GLU A 34 -27.48 18.70 -5.38
C GLU A 34 -28.74 17.85 -5.60
N PHE A 35 -28.60 16.69 -6.22
CA PHE A 35 -29.68 15.72 -6.41
C PHE A 35 -30.18 15.17 -5.07
N TYR A 36 -29.27 14.74 -4.18
CA TYR A 36 -29.66 14.23 -2.86
C TYR A 36 -30.18 15.31 -1.92
N ASP A 37 -29.62 16.53 -1.94
CA ASP A 37 -30.09 17.67 -1.15
C ASP A 37 -31.53 18.04 -1.52
N LYS A 38 -31.89 18.02 -2.82
CA LYS A 38 -33.26 18.26 -3.31
C LYS A 38 -34.27 17.20 -2.84
N LEU A 39 -33.81 16.02 -2.46
CA LEU A 39 -34.65 14.93 -1.97
C LEU A 39 -34.89 14.99 -0.45
N ASN A 40 -34.37 16.02 0.26
CA ASN A 40 -34.31 16.09 1.72
C ASN A 40 -33.60 14.86 2.33
N PHE A 41 -32.57 14.36 1.65
CA PHE A 41 -31.79 13.24 2.13
C PHE A 41 -30.77 13.77 3.15
N ASP A 42 -31.08 13.69 4.45
CA ASP A 42 -30.04 13.89 5.45
C ASP A 42 -29.14 12.65 5.38
N GLY A 43 -27.88 12.81 4.98
CA GLY A 43 -26.97 11.69 4.69
C GLY A 43 -26.56 10.84 5.91
N LYS A 44 -27.44 10.65 6.90
CA LYS A 44 -27.20 9.96 8.17
C LYS A 44 -27.59 8.48 8.16
N THR A 45 -28.33 7.99 7.17
CA THR A 45 -28.78 6.59 7.10
C THR A 45 -28.65 6.01 5.69
N ALA A 46 -27.42 5.69 5.29
CA ALA A 46 -27.11 5.08 4.00
C ALA A 46 -27.28 3.53 4.02
N ASP A 47 -28.42 3.04 4.51
CA ASP A 47 -28.78 1.62 4.41
C ASP A 47 -30.05 1.44 3.56
N GLY A 48 -30.13 0.33 2.81
CA GLY A 48 -31.13 0.01 1.78
C GLY A 48 -32.61 0.13 2.17
N ALA A 49 -32.93 0.41 3.42
CA ALA A 49 -34.26 0.80 3.91
C ALA A 49 -34.80 2.09 3.25
N ASN A 50 -33.92 3.01 2.81
CA ASN A 50 -34.33 4.27 2.19
C ASN A 50 -34.84 4.14 0.73
N PHE A 51 -34.37 3.15 -0.03
CA PHE A 51 -34.84 2.94 -1.41
C PHE A 51 -36.29 2.44 -1.45
N ALA A 52 -36.66 1.55 -0.51
CA ALA A 52 -38.02 1.08 -0.36
C ALA A 52 -38.98 2.19 0.11
N GLN A 53 -38.48 3.13 0.93
CA GLN A 53 -39.25 4.33 1.34
C GLN A 53 -39.41 5.34 0.21
N LEU A 54 -38.39 5.54 -0.63
CA LEU A 54 -38.49 6.33 -1.87
C LEU A 54 -39.47 5.69 -2.86
N GLN A 55 -39.39 4.38 -3.09
CA GLN A 55 -40.38 3.65 -3.89
C GLN A 55 -41.79 3.80 -3.31
N LYS A 56 -41.97 3.74 -1.99
CA LYS A 56 -43.26 4.01 -1.33
C LYS A 56 -43.75 5.46 -1.49
N LYS A 57 -42.85 6.45 -1.42
CA LYS A 57 -43.16 7.88 -1.61
C LYS A 57 -43.71 8.14 -3.02
N PHE A 58 -43.20 7.42 -4.01
CA PHE A 58 -43.64 7.53 -5.41
C PHE A 58 -44.68 6.48 -5.83
N GLN A 59 -45.06 5.53 -4.95
CA GLN A 59 -46.06 4.47 -5.23
C GLN A 59 -47.52 4.95 -5.34
N GLY A 60 -47.75 6.25 -5.48
CA GLY A 60 -49.07 6.83 -5.76
C GLY A 60 -49.00 8.17 -6.50
N ALA A 61 -47.82 8.59 -6.97
CA ALA A 61 -47.64 9.85 -7.70
C ALA A 61 -47.84 9.61 -9.19
N GLN A 62 -48.82 10.29 -9.80
CA GLN A 62 -48.97 10.30 -11.26
C GLN A 62 -47.81 11.07 -11.92
N THR A 63 -47.06 10.29 -12.69
CA THR A 63 -46.48 10.50 -14.03
C THR A 63 -45.32 11.48 -14.27
N ASP A 64 -45.23 12.69 -13.72
CA ASP A 64 -44.15 13.60 -14.21
C ASP A 64 -42.95 13.72 -13.27
N GLU A 65 -43.18 13.75 -11.96
CA GLU A 65 -42.12 13.96 -10.96
C GLU A 65 -41.22 12.72 -10.79
N TYR A 66 -41.81 11.53 -10.85
CA TYR A 66 -41.07 10.27 -10.80
C TYR A 66 -40.26 10.02 -12.08
N GLU A 67 -40.81 10.36 -13.25
CA GLU A 67 -40.09 10.29 -14.53
C GLU A 67 -38.92 11.29 -14.55
N ASN A 68 -39.12 12.52 -14.06
CA ASN A 68 -38.06 13.50 -13.91
C ASN A 68 -36.96 13.02 -12.94
N PHE A 69 -37.32 12.34 -11.86
CA PHE A 69 -36.36 11.73 -10.93
C PHE A 69 -35.56 10.61 -11.60
N LEU A 70 -36.22 9.69 -12.31
CA LEU A 70 -35.54 8.61 -13.03
C LEU A 70 -34.60 9.15 -14.10
N LYS A 71 -35.04 10.17 -14.85
CA LYS A 71 -34.20 10.85 -15.85
C LYS A 71 -33.00 11.53 -15.20
N ALA A 72 -33.19 12.29 -14.12
CA ALA A 72 -32.09 12.93 -13.42
C ALA A 72 -31.09 11.90 -12.86
N ARG A 73 -31.57 10.74 -12.39
CA ARG A 73 -30.73 9.64 -11.95
C ARG A 73 -29.97 8.99 -13.13
N GLU A 74 -30.62 8.77 -14.26
CA GLU A 74 -29.98 8.25 -15.47
C GLU A 74 -28.92 9.21 -16.00
N ASP A 75 -29.24 10.51 -16.07
CA ASP A 75 -28.30 11.57 -16.46
C ASP A 75 -27.07 11.60 -15.53
N LEU A 76 -27.26 11.38 -14.22
CA LEU A 76 -26.17 11.24 -13.26
C LEU A 76 -25.33 9.98 -13.50
N ILE A 77 -25.96 8.83 -13.71
CA ILE A 77 -25.25 7.57 -14.01
C ILE A 77 -24.42 7.74 -15.29
N GLU A 78 -25.00 8.29 -16.34
CA GLU A 78 -24.31 8.52 -17.62
C GLU A 78 -23.16 9.52 -17.46
N LEU A 79 -23.33 10.58 -16.66
CA LEU A 79 -22.24 11.50 -16.33
C LEU A 79 -21.12 10.81 -15.54
N GLY A 80 -21.47 9.96 -14.58
CA GLY A 80 -20.53 9.13 -13.83
C GLY A 80 -19.72 8.22 -14.75
N GLU A 81 -20.38 7.53 -15.69
CA GLU A 81 -19.71 6.71 -16.70
C GLU A 81 -18.80 7.51 -17.62
N LYS A 82 -19.23 8.71 -18.06
CA LYS A 82 -18.44 9.61 -18.90
C LYS A 82 -17.20 10.18 -18.19
N THR A 83 -17.26 10.34 -16.88
CA THR A 83 -16.16 10.92 -16.08
C THR A 83 -15.26 9.88 -15.45
N HIS A 84 -15.64 8.59 -15.50
CA HIS A 84 -14.84 7.49 -15.00
C HIS A 84 -13.50 7.38 -15.74
N PHE A 85 -12.42 7.01 -15.03
CA PHE A 85 -11.07 6.92 -15.63
C PHE A 85 -10.97 5.91 -16.78
N SER A 86 -11.87 4.92 -16.79
CA SER A 86 -12.01 3.91 -17.86
C SER A 86 -12.92 4.33 -19.01
N ASN A 87 -13.43 5.56 -19.04
CA ASN A 87 -14.33 5.99 -20.10
C ASN A 87 -13.66 5.84 -21.48
N GLY A 88 -14.43 5.38 -22.47
CA GLY A 88 -13.95 5.13 -23.83
C GLY A 88 -13.26 3.79 -24.04
N ILE A 89 -12.96 3.03 -22.98
CA ILE A 89 -12.42 1.67 -23.12
C ILE A 89 -13.52 0.73 -23.63
N LYS A 90 -13.31 0.17 -24.82
CA LYS A 90 -14.24 -0.79 -25.43
C LYS A 90 -13.76 -2.21 -25.14
N LEU A 91 -14.53 -2.96 -24.35
CA LEU A 91 -14.26 -4.36 -24.06
C LEU A 91 -14.70 -5.25 -25.21
N THR A 92 -13.84 -6.18 -25.63
CA THR A 92 -14.17 -7.30 -26.50
C THR A 92 -15.17 -8.25 -25.83
N PRO A 93 -15.87 -9.12 -26.58
CA PRO A 93 -16.82 -10.07 -26.00
C PRO A 93 -16.21 -10.96 -24.90
N LYS A 94 -14.93 -11.37 -25.04
CA LYS A 94 -14.23 -12.17 -24.01
C LYS A 94 -13.97 -11.36 -22.75
N GLU A 95 -13.55 -10.11 -22.88
CA GLU A 95 -13.31 -9.21 -21.75
C GLU A 95 -14.60 -8.84 -21.02
N GLN A 96 -15.72 -8.71 -21.73
CA GLN A 96 -17.04 -8.53 -21.09
C GLN A 96 -17.43 -9.74 -20.23
N ILE A 97 -17.18 -10.96 -20.70
CA ILE A 97 -17.42 -12.18 -19.92
C ILE A 97 -16.51 -12.21 -18.68
N ALA A 98 -15.23 -11.89 -18.84
CA ALA A 98 -14.27 -11.82 -17.74
C ALA A 98 -14.68 -10.75 -16.71
N SER A 99 -15.05 -9.55 -17.15
CA SER A 99 -15.52 -8.44 -16.31
C SER A 99 -16.75 -8.83 -15.50
N LYS A 100 -17.76 -9.48 -16.12
CA LYS A 100 -18.96 -9.97 -15.42
C LYS A 100 -18.60 -10.96 -14.30
N LYS A 101 -17.69 -11.90 -14.57
CA LYS A 101 -17.22 -12.86 -13.56
C LYS A 101 -16.44 -12.19 -12.43
N LEU A 102 -15.53 -11.28 -12.77
CA LEU A 102 -14.73 -10.53 -11.79
C LEU A 102 -15.62 -9.70 -10.87
N ASN A 103 -16.60 -9.00 -11.43
CA ASN A 103 -17.58 -8.22 -10.66
C ASN A 103 -18.39 -9.13 -9.74
N ALA A 104 -18.87 -10.29 -10.21
CA ALA A 104 -19.60 -11.23 -9.35
C ALA A 104 -18.77 -11.71 -8.14
N ILE A 105 -17.47 -11.97 -8.34
CA ILE A 105 -16.53 -12.34 -7.27
C ILE A 105 -16.34 -11.18 -6.29
N ARG A 106 -16.16 -9.96 -6.80
CA ARG A 106 -16.05 -8.74 -5.99
C ARG A 106 -17.30 -8.53 -5.12
N GLU A 107 -18.48 -8.60 -5.73
CA GLU A 107 -19.75 -8.43 -5.00
C GLU A 107 -19.93 -9.53 -3.94
N SER A 108 -19.48 -10.76 -4.21
CA SER A 108 -19.50 -11.83 -3.20
C SER A 108 -18.56 -11.53 -2.02
N LEU A 109 -17.41 -10.89 -2.25
CA LEU A 109 -16.49 -10.50 -1.19
C LEU A 109 -17.08 -9.37 -0.35
N PHE A 110 -17.66 -8.34 -0.98
CA PHE A 110 -18.31 -7.23 -0.28
C PHE A 110 -19.57 -7.64 0.49
N LYS A 111 -20.27 -8.70 0.06
CA LYS A 111 -21.37 -9.28 0.86
C LYS A 111 -20.88 -9.94 2.16
N GLN A 112 -19.64 -10.42 2.20
CA GLN A 112 -19.05 -11.03 3.40
C GLN A 112 -18.49 -9.95 4.34
N ASP A 113 -17.83 -8.95 3.76
CA ASP A 113 -17.25 -7.80 4.46
C ASP A 113 -17.21 -6.61 3.49
N ASP A 114 -18.15 -5.69 3.65
CA ASP A 114 -18.28 -4.47 2.84
C ASP A 114 -17.16 -3.46 3.13
N THR A 115 -16.44 -3.64 4.24
CA THR A 115 -15.29 -2.83 4.63
C THR A 115 -13.93 -3.44 4.27
N VAL A 116 -13.89 -4.57 3.56
CA VAL A 116 -12.63 -5.30 3.29
C VAL A 116 -11.55 -4.45 2.59
N VAL A 117 -11.95 -3.43 1.82
CA VAL A 117 -11.03 -2.52 1.11
C VAL A 117 -10.83 -1.17 1.81
N THR A 118 -11.69 -0.80 2.76
CA THR A 118 -11.66 0.50 3.46
C THR A 118 -11.29 0.39 4.94
N GLY A 119 -11.32 -0.81 5.51
CA GLY A 119 -11.00 -1.07 6.90
C GLY A 119 -9.49 -1.09 7.19
N PRO A 120 -9.08 -1.22 8.46
CA PRO A 120 -7.68 -1.23 8.86
C PRO A 120 -6.88 -2.34 8.17
N TYR A 121 -5.76 -2.00 7.52
CA TYR A 121 -4.98 -2.93 6.71
C TYR A 121 -4.62 -4.24 7.43
N TYR A 122 -4.13 -4.18 8.68
CA TYR A 122 -3.71 -5.38 9.39
C TYR A 122 -4.86 -6.33 9.75
N GLU A 123 -6.07 -5.80 9.88
CA GLU A 123 -7.27 -6.62 10.12
C GLU A 123 -7.78 -7.24 8.83
N LYS A 124 -7.79 -6.46 7.74
CA LYS A 124 -8.41 -6.86 6.46
C LYS A 124 -7.47 -7.61 5.52
N SER A 125 -6.16 -7.41 5.62
CA SER A 125 -5.17 -7.94 4.66
C SER A 125 -5.19 -9.46 4.53
N GLU A 126 -5.39 -10.20 5.62
CA GLU A 126 -5.47 -11.67 5.58
C GLU A 126 -6.71 -12.16 4.85
N ILE A 127 -7.85 -11.50 5.05
CA ILE A 127 -9.11 -11.81 4.36
C ILE A 127 -8.93 -11.52 2.87
N LEU A 128 -8.38 -10.34 2.54
CA LEU A 128 -8.16 -9.93 1.16
C LEU A 128 -7.21 -10.89 0.44
N LYS A 129 -6.05 -11.22 1.00
CA LYS A 129 -5.04 -12.11 0.39
C LYS A 129 -5.55 -13.53 0.14
N LYS A 130 -6.49 -14.01 0.96
CA LYS A 130 -7.13 -15.34 0.80
C LYS A 130 -8.32 -15.31 -0.16
N SER A 131 -8.76 -14.13 -0.59
CA SER A 131 -9.91 -13.99 -1.49
C SER A 131 -9.57 -14.42 -2.92
N ALA A 132 -10.56 -14.97 -3.64
CA ALA A 132 -10.44 -15.27 -5.06
C ALA A 132 -10.15 -14.00 -5.89
N LEU A 133 -10.66 -12.84 -5.46
CA LEU A 133 -10.42 -11.56 -6.10
C LEU A 133 -8.93 -11.21 -6.09
N TYR A 134 -8.26 -11.34 -4.94
CA TYR A 134 -6.83 -11.06 -4.82
C TYR A 134 -6.00 -11.97 -5.73
N GLY A 135 -6.28 -13.28 -5.75
CA GLY A 135 -5.59 -14.21 -6.64
C GLY A 135 -5.72 -13.83 -8.13
N LEU A 136 -6.90 -13.34 -8.56
CA LEU A 136 -7.08 -12.86 -9.93
C LEU A 136 -6.30 -11.57 -10.21
N LEU A 137 -6.27 -10.63 -9.26
CA LEU A 137 -5.50 -9.39 -9.38
C LEU A 137 -3.99 -9.64 -9.36
N ASP A 138 -3.53 -10.65 -8.62
CA ASP A 138 -2.12 -11.05 -8.57
C ASP A 138 -1.63 -11.56 -9.93
N MET A 139 -2.47 -12.35 -10.61
CA MET A 139 -2.23 -12.83 -11.98
C MET A 139 -2.36 -11.75 -13.08
N MET A 140 -2.97 -10.61 -12.78
CA MET A 140 -3.17 -9.55 -13.77
C MET A 140 -1.82 -8.89 -14.13
N PRO A 141 -1.53 -8.64 -15.43
CA PRO A 141 -0.33 -7.89 -15.81
C PRO A 141 -0.41 -6.45 -15.30
N LYS A 142 0.56 -6.07 -14.46
CA LYS A 142 0.69 -4.74 -13.84
C LYS A 142 2.00 -4.14 -14.30
N PRO A 143 2.10 -3.73 -15.58
CA PRO A 143 3.37 -3.65 -16.31
C PRO A 143 4.42 -2.75 -15.65
N VAL A 144 3.99 -1.64 -15.05
CA VAL A 144 4.90 -0.64 -14.49
C VAL A 144 4.53 -0.30 -13.05
N LEU A 145 5.55 -0.23 -12.19
CA LEU A 145 5.46 0.28 -10.82
C LEU A 145 6.20 1.62 -10.73
N HIS A 146 5.45 2.73 -10.79
CA HIS A 146 6.00 4.10 -10.83
C HIS A 146 6.43 4.65 -9.46
N HIS A 147 6.00 4.02 -8.37
CA HIS A 147 6.23 4.53 -7.03
C HIS A 147 6.51 3.37 -6.07
N ILE A 148 7.79 3.19 -5.74
CA ILE A 148 8.23 2.31 -4.66
C ILE A 148 9.49 2.84 -4.01
N HIS A 149 9.52 2.87 -2.68
CA HIS A 149 10.72 3.19 -1.92
C HIS A 149 11.50 1.90 -1.68
N LEU A 150 12.74 1.82 -2.16
CA LEU A 150 13.55 0.58 -2.06
C LEU A 150 13.74 0.13 -0.60
N THR A 151 13.90 1.10 0.32
CA THR A 151 14.04 0.87 1.77
C THR A 151 12.75 0.42 2.49
N ALA A 152 11.65 0.23 1.75
CA ALA A 152 10.41 -0.36 2.25
C ALA A 152 9.81 -1.39 1.27
N ALA A 153 10.59 -1.81 0.26
CA ALA A 153 10.10 -2.63 -0.83
C ALA A 153 10.12 -4.14 -0.51
N SER A 154 10.99 -4.55 0.41
CA SER A 154 11.11 -5.95 0.81
C SER A 154 10.05 -6.33 1.84
N ASN A 155 9.59 -7.58 1.80
CA ASN A 155 8.85 -8.13 2.91
C ASN A 155 9.76 -8.30 4.14
N VAL A 156 9.15 -8.24 5.34
CA VAL A 156 9.88 -8.37 6.61
C VAL A 156 10.51 -9.75 6.78
N GLU A 157 9.89 -10.77 6.20
CA GLU A 157 10.38 -12.15 6.27
C GLU A 157 11.77 -12.29 5.64
N PHE A 158 12.02 -11.66 4.49
CA PHE A 158 13.33 -11.67 3.86
C PHE A 158 14.38 -10.98 4.74
N LEU A 159 14.05 -9.85 5.37
CA LEU A 159 14.95 -9.18 6.29
C LEU A 159 15.32 -10.10 7.48
N VAL A 160 14.32 -10.69 8.14
CA VAL A 160 14.52 -11.47 9.37
C VAL A 160 15.08 -12.86 9.09
N LYS A 161 14.57 -13.56 8.08
CA LYS A 161 14.91 -14.97 7.80
C LYS A 161 16.04 -15.15 6.78
N THR A 162 16.41 -14.09 6.05
CA THR A 162 17.53 -14.14 5.11
C THR A 162 18.67 -13.23 5.54
N LEU A 163 18.44 -11.92 5.67
CA LEU A 163 19.52 -10.98 5.96
C LEU A 163 20.04 -11.13 7.40
N CYS A 164 19.13 -11.19 8.38
CA CYS A 164 19.48 -11.34 9.79
C CYS A 164 20.08 -12.71 10.14
N TYR A 165 20.16 -13.66 9.21
CA TYR A 165 20.89 -14.92 9.39
C TYR A 165 22.34 -14.85 8.90
N LEU A 166 22.76 -13.75 8.28
CA LEU A 166 24.16 -13.53 7.92
C LEU A 166 25.01 -13.26 9.17
N ASP A 167 26.19 -13.87 9.25
CA ASP A 167 27.10 -13.75 10.41
C ASP A 167 27.76 -12.38 10.59
N ILE A 168 27.39 -11.42 9.73
CA ILE A 168 27.83 -10.03 9.71
C ILE A 168 26.77 -9.09 10.30
N VAL A 169 25.62 -9.62 10.73
CA VAL A 169 24.50 -8.84 11.29
C VAL A 169 24.48 -8.95 12.81
N TYR A 170 24.43 -7.79 13.44
CA TYR A 170 24.39 -7.60 14.88
C TYR A 170 23.16 -6.75 15.24
N PHE A 171 22.66 -6.93 16.46
CA PHE A 171 21.50 -6.22 16.97
C PHE A 171 21.74 -5.79 18.43
N SER A 172 21.32 -4.57 18.75
CA SER A 172 21.26 -4.06 20.13
C SER A 172 19.79 -4.11 20.57
N GLU A 173 19.45 -4.99 21.51
CA GLU A 173 18.11 -5.03 22.12
C GLU A 173 17.82 -3.75 22.92
N LYS A 174 18.86 -3.11 23.46
CA LYS A 174 18.75 -1.86 24.22
C LYS A 174 18.37 -0.68 23.32
N ASP A 175 19.02 -0.57 22.16
CA ASP A 175 18.84 0.57 21.26
C ASP A 175 17.81 0.29 20.16
N GLU A 176 17.36 -0.97 20.02
CA GLU A 176 16.52 -1.47 18.92
C GLU A 176 17.08 -1.07 17.54
N MET A 177 18.35 -1.41 17.29
CA MET A 177 19.06 -1.03 16.06
C MET A 177 19.89 -2.19 15.52
N PHE A 178 19.96 -2.29 14.19
CA PHE A 178 20.84 -3.23 13.51
C PHE A 178 22.19 -2.58 13.17
N LYS A 179 23.25 -3.38 13.27
CA LYS A 179 24.58 -3.07 12.75
C LYS A 179 25.00 -4.18 11.79
N VAL A 180 25.51 -3.82 10.62
CA VAL A 180 26.06 -4.76 9.63
C VAL A 180 27.53 -4.43 9.40
N THR A 181 28.40 -5.41 9.63
CA THR A 181 29.84 -5.27 9.40
C THR A 181 30.52 -6.64 9.26
N LYS A 182 31.50 -6.74 8.34
CA LYS A 182 32.35 -7.93 8.22
C LYS A 182 33.58 -7.85 9.14
N LYS A 183 33.77 -6.73 9.83
CA LYS A 183 34.91 -6.40 10.70
C LYS A 183 34.49 -6.43 12.16
N PRO A 184 34.75 -7.52 12.92
CA PRO A 184 34.32 -7.65 14.31
C PRO A 184 34.79 -6.51 15.23
N GLU A 185 35.95 -5.91 14.93
CA GLU A 185 36.50 -4.77 15.66
C GLU A 185 35.71 -3.47 15.47
N LYS A 186 34.80 -3.40 14.49
CA LYS A 186 33.92 -2.25 14.23
C LYS A 186 32.52 -2.40 14.85
N VAL A 187 32.26 -3.50 15.55
CA VAL A 187 30.99 -3.74 16.24
C VAL A 187 30.94 -2.85 17.48
N PRO A 188 29.93 -1.95 17.62
CA PRO A 188 29.82 -1.11 18.80
C PRO A 188 29.53 -1.93 20.07
N GLU A 189 29.91 -1.37 21.21
CA GLU A 189 29.57 -1.97 22.51
C GLU A 189 28.05 -2.13 22.65
N GLY A 190 27.61 -3.27 23.18
CA GLY A 190 26.18 -3.60 23.36
C GLY A 190 25.51 -4.29 22.16
N TYR A 191 26.18 -4.39 21.01
CA TYR A 191 25.68 -5.13 19.85
C TYR A 191 26.10 -6.60 19.91
N ILE A 192 25.15 -7.50 19.73
CA ILE A 192 25.37 -8.95 19.74
C ILE A 192 24.99 -9.51 18.38
N LYS A 193 25.73 -10.50 17.87
CA LYS A 193 25.36 -11.18 16.62
C LYS A 193 23.93 -11.72 16.73
N VAL A 194 23.13 -11.50 15.70
CA VAL A 194 21.71 -11.93 15.71
C VAL A 194 21.60 -13.46 15.86
N ASN A 195 22.51 -14.20 15.23
CA ASN A 195 22.59 -15.67 15.36
C ASN A 195 22.96 -16.13 16.78
N ASP A 196 23.67 -15.32 17.56
CA ASP A 196 23.95 -15.62 18.97
C ASP A 196 22.75 -15.27 19.86
N LEU A 197 22.07 -14.15 19.61
CA LEU A 197 20.83 -13.79 20.30
C LEU A 197 19.76 -14.88 20.20
N ARG A 198 19.59 -15.49 19.02
CA ARG A 198 18.67 -16.63 18.82
C ARG A 198 18.89 -17.79 19.79
N LYS A 199 20.12 -18.00 20.27
CA LYS A 199 20.48 -19.08 21.20
C LYS A 199 20.07 -18.78 22.64
N PHE A 200 19.91 -17.51 23.00
CA PHE A 200 19.50 -17.07 24.33
C PHE A 200 17.98 -16.97 24.49
N TRP A 201 17.25 -16.99 23.39
CA TRP A 201 15.79 -17.00 23.38
C TRP A 201 15.24 -18.42 23.51
N LYS A 202 14.00 -18.54 24.01
CA LYS A 202 13.30 -19.81 24.17
C LYS A 202 13.22 -20.61 22.86
N SER A 203 13.12 -19.93 21.73
CA SER A 203 13.34 -20.50 20.40
C SER A 203 13.78 -19.43 19.39
N SER A 204 14.48 -19.85 18.33
CA SER A 204 14.80 -18.96 17.21
C SER A 204 13.56 -18.36 16.57
N THR A 205 12.47 -19.12 16.47
CA THR A 205 11.18 -18.67 15.94
C THR A 205 10.55 -17.55 16.78
N GLU A 206 10.61 -17.65 18.11
CA GLU A 206 10.10 -16.60 19.00
C GLU A 206 10.91 -15.30 18.84
N PHE A 207 12.23 -15.40 18.68
CA PHE A 207 13.08 -14.25 18.43
C PHE A 207 12.85 -13.63 17.05
N ASP A 208 12.76 -14.45 16.00
CA ASP A 208 12.43 -13.98 14.65
C ASP A 208 11.07 -13.27 14.66
N LYS A 209 10.09 -13.76 15.44
CA LYS A 209 8.80 -13.09 15.58
C LYS A 209 8.90 -11.76 16.32
N TYR A 210 9.76 -11.67 17.32
CA TYR A 210 10.08 -10.41 17.98
C TYR A 210 10.65 -9.40 16.98
N LEU A 211 11.67 -9.77 16.20
CA LEU A 211 12.25 -8.90 15.17
C LEU A 211 11.23 -8.45 14.12
N GLU A 212 10.37 -9.36 13.62
CA GLU A 212 9.29 -9.01 12.70
C GLU A 212 8.36 -7.94 13.29
N ASN A 213 7.96 -8.10 14.55
CA ASN A 213 7.09 -7.15 15.24
C ASN A 213 7.79 -5.81 15.52
N THR A 214 9.09 -5.83 15.79
CA THR A 214 9.91 -4.63 15.98
C THR A 214 10.08 -3.85 14.68
N ILE A 215 10.22 -4.53 13.53
CA ILE A 215 10.37 -3.87 12.22
C ILE A 215 9.02 -3.34 11.71
N LEU A 216 7.95 -4.12 11.84
CA LEU A 216 6.63 -3.73 11.32
C LEU A 216 6.01 -2.57 12.12
N LEU A 217 5.30 -1.70 11.40
CA LEU A 217 4.52 -0.63 12.01
C LEU A 217 3.20 -1.19 12.55
N LYS A 218 3.21 -1.78 13.75
CA LYS A 218 1.99 -2.28 14.44
C LYS A 218 1.50 -1.37 15.56
N ALA A 219 2.41 -0.66 16.23
CA ALA A 219 2.07 0.30 17.28
C ALA A 219 1.72 1.67 16.68
N GLY A 220 0.77 2.39 17.28
CA GLY A 220 0.40 3.74 16.85
C GLY A 220 -0.40 3.79 15.55
N VAL A 221 -0.99 2.67 15.13
CA VAL A 221 -1.81 2.55 13.91
C VAL A 221 -3.31 2.66 14.17
N GLU A 222 -3.73 2.93 15.41
CA GLU A 222 -5.16 3.06 15.76
C GLU A 222 -5.84 4.17 14.95
N THR A 223 -5.07 5.16 14.51
CA THR A 223 -5.50 6.14 13.50
C THR A 223 -4.41 6.34 12.45
N GLN A 224 -4.59 5.78 11.26
CA GLN A 224 -3.62 5.91 10.14
C GLN A 224 -3.70 7.28 9.45
N GLU A 225 -4.73 8.06 9.75
CA GLU A 225 -4.97 9.39 9.17
C GLU A 225 -4.33 10.54 9.97
N HIS A 226 -3.75 10.26 11.14
CA HIS A 226 -3.20 11.29 12.02
C HIS A 226 -1.69 11.46 11.81
N HIS A 227 -1.20 12.70 11.79
CA HIS A 227 0.23 13.02 11.60
C HIS A 227 1.15 12.33 12.63
N GLU A 228 0.60 11.84 13.74
CA GLU A 228 1.35 11.12 14.76
C GLU A 228 1.88 9.76 14.32
N ILE A 229 1.30 9.13 13.28
CA ILE A 229 1.84 7.89 12.74
C ILE A 229 3.30 8.04 12.29
N TRP A 230 3.69 9.23 11.85
CA TRP A 230 5.07 9.53 11.44
C TRP A 230 6.09 9.38 12.56
N LYS A 231 5.68 9.60 13.83
CA LYS A 231 6.53 9.38 15.01
C LYS A 231 6.95 7.91 15.15
N TYR A 232 6.11 6.99 14.66
CA TYR A 232 6.35 5.54 14.71
C TYR A 232 6.90 5.00 13.41
N PHE A 233 6.49 5.57 12.26
CA PHE A 233 6.91 5.14 10.93
C PHE A 233 8.37 5.48 10.63
N GLN A 234 8.81 6.71 10.88
CA GLN A 234 10.17 7.15 10.54
C GLN A 234 11.27 6.34 11.27
N PRO A 235 11.17 6.05 12.58
CA PRO A 235 12.16 5.23 13.27
C PRO A 235 12.36 3.83 12.69
N LYS A 236 11.36 3.24 12.01
CA LYS A 236 11.51 1.90 11.41
C LYS A 236 12.54 1.88 10.27
N PHE A 237 12.67 2.99 9.54
CA PHE A 237 13.73 3.14 8.52
C PHE A 237 15.11 3.27 9.15
N MET A 238 15.22 3.91 10.32
CA MET A 238 16.49 4.00 11.04
C MET A 238 16.90 2.63 11.60
N LEU A 239 15.96 1.91 12.22
CA LEU A 239 16.14 0.54 12.70
C LEU A 239 16.75 -0.37 11.63
N THR A 240 16.16 -0.38 10.43
CA THR A 240 16.56 -1.27 9.34
C THR A 240 17.60 -0.67 8.39
N TYR A 241 18.16 0.50 8.73
CA TYR A 241 19.00 1.28 7.82
C TYR A 241 20.18 0.47 7.26
N GLU A 242 20.99 -0.15 8.13
CA GLU A 242 22.16 -0.91 7.68
C GLU A 242 21.77 -2.23 6.99
N LEU A 243 20.63 -2.84 7.33
CA LEU A 243 20.14 -4.02 6.61
C LEU A 243 19.80 -3.70 5.15
N TYR A 244 19.21 -2.54 4.91
CA TYR A 244 18.88 -2.10 3.56
C TYR A 244 20.10 -1.58 2.81
N ASN A 245 21.03 -0.89 3.46
CA ASN A 245 22.04 -0.10 2.77
C ASN A 245 23.46 -0.67 2.83
N PHE A 246 23.73 -1.73 3.61
CA PHE A 246 25.02 -2.39 3.53
C PHE A 246 25.17 -3.12 2.18
N ASP A 247 26.24 -2.88 1.44
CA ASP A 247 26.42 -3.27 0.03
C ASP A 247 26.03 -4.72 -0.29
N ASP A 248 26.53 -5.69 0.49
CA ASP A 248 26.21 -7.12 0.34
C ASP A 248 24.72 -7.41 0.54
N CYS A 249 24.06 -6.70 1.46
CA CYS A 249 22.63 -6.85 1.73
C CYS A 249 21.79 -6.12 0.68
N PHE A 250 22.22 -4.94 0.25
CA PHE A 250 21.55 -4.08 -0.71
C PHE A 250 21.39 -4.79 -2.07
N GLU A 251 22.45 -5.42 -2.60
CA GLU A 251 22.37 -6.16 -3.87
C GLU A 251 21.41 -7.35 -3.78
N ARG A 252 21.46 -8.12 -2.69
CA ARG A 252 20.55 -9.25 -2.44
C ARG A 252 19.10 -8.79 -2.31
N LEU A 253 18.87 -7.68 -1.62
CA LEU A 253 17.55 -7.11 -1.42
C LEU A 253 16.97 -6.61 -2.74
N LEU A 254 17.76 -5.89 -3.53
CA LEU A 254 17.32 -5.40 -4.83
C LEU A 254 16.93 -6.56 -5.75
N GLU A 255 17.73 -7.63 -5.80
CA GLU A 255 17.39 -8.83 -6.55
C GLU A 255 16.10 -9.48 -6.06
N PHE A 256 15.97 -9.70 -4.74
CA PHE A 256 14.79 -10.31 -4.15
C PHE A 256 13.51 -9.53 -4.47
N VAL A 257 13.53 -8.21 -4.34
CA VAL A 257 12.36 -7.37 -4.63
C VAL A 257 12.02 -7.41 -6.13
N CYS A 258 13.02 -7.37 -7.01
CA CYS A 258 12.77 -7.49 -8.45
C CYS A 258 12.12 -8.83 -8.80
N GLU A 259 12.59 -9.94 -8.20
CA GLU A 259 11.97 -11.26 -8.39
C GLU A 259 10.53 -11.30 -7.89
N ALA A 260 10.27 -10.76 -6.70
CA ALA A 260 8.91 -10.71 -6.14
C ALA A 260 7.95 -9.89 -7.03
N LEU A 261 8.42 -8.77 -7.59
CA LEU A 261 7.63 -7.93 -8.49
C LEU A 261 7.35 -8.63 -9.83
N VAL A 262 8.33 -9.32 -10.39
CA VAL A 262 8.14 -10.12 -11.61
C VAL A 262 7.13 -11.24 -11.39
N GLN A 263 7.16 -11.92 -10.23
CA GLN A 263 6.16 -12.93 -9.88
C GLN A 263 4.73 -12.36 -9.84
N GLN A 264 4.58 -11.06 -9.60
CA GLN A 264 3.31 -10.33 -9.64
C GLN A 264 3.01 -9.66 -10.99
N ASN A 265 3.71 -10.07 -12.05
CA ASN A 265 3.61 -9.52 -13.41
C ASN A 265 3.90 -8.01 -13.52
N VAL A 266 4.86 -7.52 -12.72
CA VAL A 266 5.44 -6.18 -12.84
C VAL A 266 6.80 -6.30 -13.53
N MET A 267 6.96 -5.59 -14.65
CA MET A 267 8.14 -5.75 -15.52
C MET A 267 9.01 -4.50 -15.58
N VAL A 268 8.46 -3.32 -15.28
CA VAL A 268 9.20 -2.05 -15.26
C VAL A 268 9.08 -1.43 -13.87
N ILE A 269 10.20 -1.02 -13.29
CA ILE A 269 10.22 -0.47 -11.93
C ILE A 269 10.91 0.90 -11.91
N GLU A 270 10.22 1.92 -11.38
CA GLU A 270 10.80 3.21 -11.09
C GLU A 270 11.09 3.36 -9.60
N TRP A 271 12.37 3.22 -9.24
CA TRP A 271 12.81 3.30 -7.85
C TRP A 271 12.79 4.73 -7.30
N LYS A 272 12.20 4.89 -6.12
CA LYS A 272 12.47 6.03 -5.23
C LYS A 272 13.59 5.62 -4.28
N HIS A 273 14.82 5.77 -4.77
CA HIS A 273 16.05 5.49 -4.02
C HIS A 273 16.81 6.79 -3.73
N ILE A 274 17.39 6.88 -2.52
CA ILE A 274 18.25 7.99 -2.13
C ILE A 274 19.69 7.53 -2.35
N PHE A 275 20.33 8.06 -3.39
CA PHE A 275 21.72 7.75 -3.70
C PHE A 275 22.69 8.30 -2.65
N GLY A 276 23.83 7.63 -2.47
CA GLY A 276 24.86 7.94 -1.48
C GLY A 276 24.59 7.32 -0.11
N MET A 277 23.57 6.49 0.03
CA MET A 277 23.21 5.83 1.29
C MET A 277 23.84 4.44 1.42
N VAL A 278 24.25 3.81 0.32
CA VAL A 278 24.89 2.48 0.35
C VAL A 278 26.25 2.58 1.04
N ILE A 279 26.50 1.70 1.99
CA ILE A 279 27.70 1.65 2.83
C ILE A 279 28.34 0.28 2.80
N ASN A 280 29.61 0.21 3.16
CA ASN A 280 30.31 -1.03 3.50
C ASN A 280 31.17 -0.80 4.74
N ASP A 281 32.07 -1.74 5.06
CA ASP A 281 32.93 -1.63 6.23
C ASP A 281 33.83 -0.39 6.21
N ASP A 282 34.13 0.18 5.05
CA ASP A 282 35.03 1.34 4.89
C ASP A 282 34.27 2.67 4.79
N GLY A 283 32.93 2.64 4.86
CA GLY A 283 32.06 3.80 4.82
C GLY A 283 31.14 3.81 3.59
N PRO A 284 30.63 4.99 3.19
CA PRO A 284 29.80 5.11 1.99
C PRO A 284 30.54 4.67 0.72
N VAL A 285 29.87 3.87 -0.12
CA VAL A 285 30.40 3.51 -1.44
C VAL A 285 30.28 4.71 -2.39
N SER A 286 31.09 4.74 -3.44
CA SER A 286 30.94 5.79 -4.46
C SER A 286 29.62 5.64 -5.22
N LEU A 287 29.07 6.77 -5.70
CA LEU A 287 27.86 6.79 -6.54
C LEU A 287 27.97 5.83 -7.73
N LYS A 288 29.16 5.71 -8.34
CA LYS A 288 29.41 4.78 -9.43
C LYS A 288 29.23 3.32 -8.99
N GLN A 289 29.82 2.94 -7.85
CA GLN A 289 29.68 1.58 -7.32
C GLN A 289 28.22 1.24 -6.99
N GLU A 290 27.47 2.19 -6.44
CA GLU A 290 26.05 2.05 -6.13
C GLU A 290 25.21 1.85 -7.41
N ILE A 291 25.42 2.68 -8.44
CA ILE A 291 24.76 2.53 -9.75
C ILE A 291 25.15 1.20 -10.42
N ASP A 292 26.39 0.77 -10.28
CA ASP A 292 26.86 -0.52 -10.82
C ASP A 292 26.09 -1.70 -10.18
N ILE A 293 25.65 -1.61 -8.92
CA ILE A 293 24.78 -2.64 -8.30
C ILE A 293 23.45 -2.73 -9.05
N PHE A 294 22.78 -1.60 -9.30
CA PHE A 294 21.52 -1.59 -10.07
C PHE A 294 21.69 -2.20 -11.46
N HIS A 295 22.77 -1.87 -12.17
CA HIS A 295 23.04 -2.44 -13.48
C HIS A 295 23.32 -3.94 -13.44
N ARG A 296 24.04 -4.43 -12.41
CA ARG A 296 24.28 -5.87 -12.24
C ARG A 296 22.97 -6.62 -12.00
N VAL A 297 22.13 -6.13 -11.08
CA VAL A 297 20.84 -6.76 -10.79
C VAL A 297 19.92 -6.70 -12.01
N SER A 298 19.79 -5.54 -12.67
CA SER A 298 18.96 -5.40 -13.89
C SER A 298 19.39 -6.39 -14.99
N LYS A 299 20.70 -6.51 -15.27
CA LYS A 299 21.22 -7.51 -16.23
C LYS A 299 20.90 -8.93 -15.82
N LYS A 300 21.08 -9.27 -14.54
CA LYS A 300 20.77 -10.61 -14.00
C LYS A 300 19.28 -10.93 -14.14
N MET A 301 18.41 -9.96 -13.88
CA MET A 301 16.97 -10.08 -14.04
C MET A 301 16.58 -10.25 -15.51
N GLN A 302 17.16 -9.48 -16.43
CA GLN A 302 16.91 -9.57 -17.88
C GLN A 302 17.29 -10.93 -18.48
N VAL A 303 18.34 -11.57 -17.97
CA VAL A 303 18.71 -12.94 -18.39
C VAL A 303 17.61 -13.95 -18.03
N ARG A 304 16.99 -13.80 -16.87
CA ARG A 304 15.93 -14.71 -16.37
C ARG A 304 14.54 -14.34 -16.90
N TYR A 305 14.30 -13.06 -17.09
CA TYR A 305 13.02 -12.46 -17.43
C TYR A 305 13.22 -11.43 -18.54
N PRO A 306 13.19 -11.85 -19.83
CA PRO A 306 13.57 -10.98 -20.95
C PRO A 306 12.72 -9.72 -21.13
N LEU A 307 11.56 -9.65 -20.51
CA LEU A 307 10.67 -8.49 -20.54
C LEU A 307 10.93 -7.48 -19.40
N PHE A 308 11.79 -7.82 -18.45
CA PHE A 308 12.13 -6.96 -17.31
C PHE A 308 12.98 -5.75 -17.75
N GLN A 309 12.63 -4.56 -17.26
CA GLN A 309 13.32 -3.30 -17.54
C GLN A 309 13.59 -2.52 -16.25
#